data_AF-A0A9D4PTT1-F1
#
_entry.id   AF-A0A9D4PTT1-F1
#
_cell.length_a   1.000
_cell.length_b   1.000
_cell.length_c   1.000
_cell.angle_alpha   90.00
_cell.angle_beta   90.00
_cell.angle_gamma   90.00
#
_symmetry.space_group_name_H-M   'P 1'
#
loop_
_entity.id
_entity.type
_entity.pdbx_description
1 polymer ?
#
loop_
_entity_poly.entity_id
_entity_poly.type
_entity_poly.pdbx_seq_one_letter_code
_entity_poly.pdbx_strand_id
1 'polypeptide(L)'
;MIVLAKDTNQPTKDTQKERPKLVGCLVAALDTYPLDKRCHELSRLFHELPFKELQHYLPTVLEHVFGFGVNVGWGLQNITHGQPGFDAVRRFLSPEGPLLLLVYRLLSDASVNYEFPVSCLPPQRRAVWLRAINRDDPDDVRTQIGFVCSDHFLPEDYETNLKILRSLGSDTKNARLKRDAVPTQNLSLGAPPRKRGEI
;
A
#
# COMPACT_ATOMS: atom_id res chain seq x y z
N MET A 1 -6.11 -54.68 18.91
CA MET A 1 -6.79 -54.14 20.09
C MET A 1 -5.77 -53.30 20.86
N ILE A 2 -5.69 -51.98 20.58
CA ILE A 2 -4.96 -51.00 21.39
C ILE A 2 -5.79 -49.71 21.40
N VAL A 3 -5.82 -49.11 22.60
CA VAL A 3 -6.75 -48.12 23.13
C VAL A 3 -6.52 -46.71 22.56
N LEU A 4 -7.62 -45.96 22.46
CA LEU A 4 -7.75 -44.55 22.12
C LEU A 4 -7.17 -43.61 23.18
N ALA A 5 -6.44 -42.59 22.74
CA ALA A 5 -6.66 -41.18 23.12
C ALA A 5 -5.65 -40.31 22.36
N LYS A 6 -6.12 -39.27 21.65
CA LYS A 6 -5.42 -37.99 21.60
C LYS A 6 -6.38 -36.86 21.22
N ASP A 7 -6.34 -35.88 22.10
CA ASP A 7 -7.17 -34.70 22.27
C ASP A 7 -7.57 -33.94 21.01
N THR A 8 -8.87 -33.61 21.03
CA THR A 8 -9.44 -32.35 20.54
C THR A 8 -8.56 -31.14 20.85
N ASN A 9 -8.16 -30.39 19.82
CA ASN A 9 -7.67 -29.02 20.01
C ASN A 9 -8.63 -28.05 19.31
N GLN A 10 -9.49 -27.46 20.14
CA GLN A 10 -10.41 -26.37 19.87
C GLN A 10 -9.60 -25.06 19.73
N PRO A 11 -9.96 -24.14 18.82
CA PRO A 11 -9.30 -22.83 18.75
C PRO A 11 -9.54 -22.02 20.04
N THR A 12 -8.46 -21.57 20.66
CA THR A 12 -8.46 -20.76 21.90
C THR A 12 -9.04 -19.37 21.68
N LYS A 13 -9.90 -18.94 22.61
CA LYS A 13 -10.75 -17.73 22.56
C LYS A 13 -10.01 -16.40 22.74
N ASP A 14 -8.69 -16.38 22.88
CA ASP A 14 -7.90 -15.16 23.15
C ASP A 14 -7.54 -14.35 21.90
N THR A 15 -7.50 -14.99 20.73
CA THR A 15 -7.03 -14.37 19.48
C THR A 15 -7.95 -13.29 18.91
N GLN A 16 -9.17 -13.13 19.44
CA GLN A 16 -10.18 -12.19 18.91
C GLN A 16 -10.26 -10.86 19.70
N LYS A 17 -9.75 -10.80 20.93
CA LYS A 17 -9.79 -9.59 21.78
C LYS A 17 -8.58 -8.67 21.60
N GLU A 18 -7.42 -9.22 21.21
CA GLU A 18 -6.18 -8.44 21.01
C GLU A 18 -6.14 -7.68 19.68
N ARG A 19 -6.83 -8.15 18.64
CA ARG A 19 -6.82 -7.54 17.29
C ARG A 19 -7.31 -6.09 17.22
N PRO A 20 -8.46 -5.70 17.80
CA PRO A 20 -8.87 -4.29 17.79
C PRO A 20 -7.92 -3.38 18.57
N LYS A 21 -7.16 -3.94 19.54
CA LYS A 21 -6.14 -3.20 20.28
C LYS A 21 -4.91 -2.90 19.43
N LEU A 22 -4.46 -3.86 18.60
CA LEU A 22 -3.30 -3.69 17.71
C LEU A 22 -3.56 -2.64 16.62
N VAL A 23 -4.77 -2.58 16.06
CA VAL A 23 -5.15 -1.53 15.10
C VAL A 23 -5.19 -0.15 15.76
N GLY A 24 -5.68 -0.05 17.00
CA GLY A 24 -5.61 1.19 17.78
C GLY A 24 -4.17 1.63 18.08
N CYS A 25 -3.29 0.68 18.36
CA CYS A 25 -1.85 0.94 18.51
C CYS A 25 -1.20 1.42 17.21
N LEU A 26 -1.60 0.90 16.06
CA LEU A 26 -1.09 1.34 14.76
C LEU A 26 -1.40 2.83 14.50
N VAL A 27 -2.66 3.24 14.67
CA VAL A 27 -3.06 4.65 14.47
C VAL A 27 -2.33 5.57 15.45
N ALA A 28 -2.24 5.19 16.72
CA ALA A 28 -1.50 5.97 17.72
C ALA A 28 0.01 6.07 17.40
N ALA A 29 0.60 5.00 16.86
CA ALA A 29 1.99 4.97 16.43
C ALA A 29 2.26 5.87 15.22
N LEU A 30 1.28 6.05 14.34
CA LEU A 30 1.43 6.86 13.14
C LEU A 30 1.36 8.37 13.43
N ASP A 31 0.43 8.79 14.30
CA ASP A 31 0.14 10.22 14.49
C ASP A 31 0.58 10.80 15.84
N THR A 32 0.53 10.02 16.92
CA THR A 32 0.62 10.57 18.28
C THR A 32 2.02 10.47 18.88
N TYR A 33 2.78 9.44 18.54
CA TYR A 33 4.06 9.16 19.20
C TYR A 33 5.23 9.99 18.65
N PRO A 34 6.26 10.27 19.48
CA PRO A 34 7.57 10.74 19.00
C PRO A 34 8.22 9.76 18.00
N LEU A 35 9.04 10.25 17.06
CA LEU A 35 9.58 9.48 15.93
C LEU A 35 10.27 8.16 16.31
N ASP A 36 11.03 8.16 17.40
CA ASP A 36 11.69 6.97 17.94
C ASP A 36 10.67 5.90 18.37
N LYS A 37 9.61 6.32 19.09
CA LYS A 37 8.51 5.45 19.48
C LYS A 37 7.68 5.00 18.28
N ARG A 38 7.47 5.85 17.27
CA ARG A 38 6.81 5.45 16.01
C ARG A 38 7.56 4.29 15.35
N CYS A 39 8.88 4.44 15.19
CA CYS A 39 9.74 3.42 14.59
C CYS A 39 9.70 2.11 15.39
N HIS A 40 9.81 2.19 16.72
CA HIS A 40 9.79 1.01 17.58
C HIS A 40 8.44 0.27 17.52
N GLU A 41 7.32 0.99 17.67
CA GLU A 41 5.98 0.40 17.69
C GLU A 41 5.62 -0.20 16.33
N LEU A 42 5.90 0.51 15.22
CA LEU A 42 5.69 -0.03 13.87
C LEU A 42 6.53 -1.29 13.63
N SER A 43 7.79 -1.29 14.10
CA SER A 43 8.64 -2.48 14.01
C SER A 43 8.03 -3.66 14.76
N ARG A 44 7.45 -3.45 15.94
CA ARG A 44 6.74 -4.50 16.69
C ARG A 44 5.52 -4.99 15.93
N LEU A 45 4.68 -4.07 15.44
CA LEU A 45 3.46 -4.38 14.70
C LEU A 45 3.75 -5.14 13.39
N PHE A 46 4.88 -4.89 12.71
CA PHE A 46 5.28 -5.63 11.51
C PHE A 46 5.63 -7.11 11.77
N HIS A 47 5.87 -7.48 13.03
CA HIS A 47 6.11 -8.86 13.44
C HIS A 47 4.84 -9.51 14.03
N GLU A 48 3.99 -8.73 14.69
CA GLU A 48 2.78 -9.24 15.37
C GLU A 48 1.57 -9.37 14.44
N LEU A 49 1.45 -8.48 13.45
CA LEU A 49 0.29 -8.47 12.55
C LEU A 49 0.38 -9.57 11.49
N PRO A 50 -0.75 -10.20 11.13
CA PRO A 50 -0.78 -11.19 10.06
C PRO A 50 -0.52 -10.53 8.70
N PHE A 51 0.02 -11.31 7.78
CA PHE A 51 0.44 -10.86 6.45
C PHE A 51 -0.63 -10.08 5.67
N LYS A 52 -1.90 -10.53 5.70
CA LYS A 52 -3.02 -9.85 5.03
C LYS A 52 -3.33 -8.47 5.60
N GLU A 53 -3.19 -8.31 6.92
CA GLU A 53 -3.40 -7.01 7.57
C GLU A 53 -2.24 -6.06 7.23
N LEU A 54 -1.01 -6.58 7.24
CA LEU A 54 0.17 -5.80 6.82
C LEU A 54 0.06 -5.32 5.37
N GLN A 55 -0.42 -6.17 4.47
CA GLN A 55 -0.71 -5.77 3.09
C GLN A 55 -1.70 -4.61 3.04
N HIS A 56 -2.78 -4.68 3.82
CA HIS A 56 -3.81 -3.65 3.88
C HIS A 56 -3.30 -2.32 4.47
N TYR A 57 -2.47 -2.37 5.50
CA TYR A 57 -1.97 -1.18 6.20
C TYR A 57 -0.73 -0.56 5.57
N LEU A 58 0.00 -1.28 4.71
CA LEU A 58 1.23 -0.78 4.10
C LEU A 58 1.04 0.59 3.41
N PRO A 59 0.01 0.82 2.56
CA PRO A 59 -0.19 2.12 1.92
C PRO A 59 -0.32 3.26 2.94
N THR A 60 -1.09 3.05 4.02
CA THR A 60 -1.29 4.05 5.09
C THR A 60 0.01 4.32 5.85
N VAL A 61 0.80 3.29 6.15
CA VAL A 61 2.11 3.45 6.78
C VAL A 61 3.04 4.29 5.88
N LEU A 62 3.10 3.97 4.59
CA LEU A 62 3.93 4.71 3.63
C LEU A 62 3.49 6.18 3.51
N GLU A 63 2.17 6.44 3.52
CA GLU A 63 1.61 7.79 3.47
C GLU A 63 2.06 8.63 4.67
N HIS A 64 2.01 8.07 5.89
CA HIS A 64 2.45 8.77 7.11
C HIS A 64 3.97 8.90 7.21
N VAL A 65 4.74 7.92 6.70
CA VAL A 65 6.21 7.99 6.76
C VAL A 65 6.73 9.02 5.76
N PHE A 66 6.32 8.92 4.49
CA PHE A 66 6.89 9.70 3.39
C PHE A 66 6.14 11.00 3.10
N GLY A 67 4.85 11.07 3.40
CA GLY A 67 4.03 12.24 3.11
C GLY A 67 3.68 12.35 1.62
N PHE A 68 2.55 11.79 1.23
CA PHE A 68 1.96 11.98 -0.09
C PHE A 68 0.43 12.09 0.00
N GLY A 69 -0.22 12.68 -0.99
CA GLY A 69 -1.67 12.97 -0.93
C GLY A 69 -1.99 14.16 -0.02
N VAL A 70 -2.80 13.93 1.02
CA VAL A 70 -3.15 14.95 2.04
C VAL A 70 -2.17 14.94 3.23
N ASN A 71 -1.40 13.86 3.40
CA ASN A 71 -0.53 13.70 4.56
C ASN A 71 0.83 14.37 4.34
N VAL A 72 1.27 15.19 5.30
CA VAL A 72 2.59 15.86 5.30
C VAL A 72 3.74 14.90 5.66
N GLY A 73 3.40 13.71 6.14
CA GLY A 73 4.31 12.67 6.56
C GLY A 73 5.09 13.01 7.82
N TRP A 74 6.19 12.31 8.05
CA TRP A 74 7.10 12.56 9.17
C TRP A 74 8.05 13.73 8.94
N GLY A 75 7.95 14.41 7.80
CA GLY A 75 8.85 15.50 7.44
C GLY A 75 10.31 15.05 7.35
N LEU A 76 10.57 13.90 6.73
CA LEU A 76 11.89 13.28 6.66
C LEU A 76 12.98 14.25 6.17
N GLN A 77 12.64 15.18 5.27
CA GLN A 77 13.57 16.19 4.76
C GLN A 77 14.06 17.19 5.84
N ASN A 78 13.33 17.32 6.95
CA ASN A 78 13.67 18.24 8.04
C ASN A 78 14.44 17.53 9.17
N ILE A 79 14.57 16.21 9.13
CA ILE A 79 15.27 15.44 10.16
C ILE A 79 16.77 15.46 9.87
N THR A 80 17.53 16.14 10.73
CA THR A 80 18.98 16.31 10.61
C THR A 80 19.75 15.42 11.58
N HIS A 81 20.99 15.09 11.22
CA HIS A 81 21.86 14.28 12.07
C HIS A 81 22.06 14.95 13.45
N GLY A 82 21.91 14.18 14.53
CA GLY A 82 21.99 14.67 15.90
C GLY A 82 20.67 15.12 16.52
N GLN A 83 19.58 15.21 15.74
CA GLN A 83 18.23 15.43 16.29
C GLN A 83 17.65 14.15 16.89
N PRO A 84 16.81 14.25 17.93
CA PRO A 84 16.11 13.10 18.50
C PRO A 84 15.26 12.41 17.42
N GLY A 85 15.41 11.09 17.29
CA GLY A 85 14.70 10.28 16.30
C GLY A 85 15.44 10.08 14.98
N PHE A 86 16.50 10.83 14.67
CA PHE A 86 17.28 10.65 13.42
C PHE A 86 17.78 9.21 13.27
N ASP A 87 18.46 8.69 14.30
CA ASP A 87 19.02 7.35 14.28
C ASP A 87 17.94 6.25 14.21
N ALA A 88 16.79 6.48 14.86
CA ALA A 88 15.67 5.55 14.84
C ALA A 88 15.09 5.45 13.42
N VAL A 89 14.81 6.59 12.79
CA VAL A 89 14.31 6.67 11.42
C VAL A 89 15.33 6.11 10.43
N ARG A 90 16.61 6.45 10.58
CA ARG A 90 17.70 5.92 9.74
C ARG A 90 17.78 4.40 9.79
N ARG A 91 17.68 3.78 10.98
CA ARG A 91 17.66 2.32 11.13
C ARG A 91 16.37 1.70 10.59
N PHE A 92 15.23 2.34 10.87
CA PHE A 92 13.91 1.90 10.42
C PHE A 92 13.80 1.81 8.89
N LEU A 93 14.36 2.80 8.18
CA LEU A 93 14.35 2.92 6.72
C LEU A 93 15.58 2.32 6.03
N SER A 94 16.50 1.71 6.78
CA SER A 94 17.70 1.10 6.20
C SER A 94 17.34 -0.10 5.28
N PRO A 95 18.25 -0.56 4.39
CA PRO A 95 18.01 -1.74 3.56
C PRO A 95 17.61 -3.00 4.33
N GLU A 96 18.16 -3.16 5.54
CA GLU A 96 17.87 -4.23 6.50
C GLU A 96 16.86 -3.78 7.57
N GLY A 97 16.24 -2.63 7.36
CA GLY A 97 15.33 -1.98 8.28
C GLY A 97 13.94 -2.63 8.25
N PRO A 98 13.18 -2.55 9.36
CA PRO A 98 11.84 -3.09 9.49
C PRO A 98 10.89 -2.74 8.33
N LEU A 99 10.94 -1.49 7.81
CA LEU A 99 10.06 -1.09 6.71
C LEU A 99 10.41 -1.80 5.39
N LEU A 100 11.69 -1.80 5.01
CA LEU A 100 12.10 -2.41 3.74
C LEU A 100 12.03 -3.94 3.79
N LEU A 101 12.36 -4.55 4.93
CA LEU A 101 12.15 -5.99 5.13
C LEU A 101 10.67 -6.37 5.02
N LEU A 102 9.75 -5.55 5.52
CA LEU A 102 8.31 -5.76 5.33
C LEU A 102 7.94 -5.69 3.84
N VAL A 103 8.40 -4.66 3.14
CA VAL A 103 8.13 -4.50 1.70
C VAL A 103 8.66 -5.70 0.91
N TYR A 104 9.90 -6.13 1.14
CA TYR A 104 10.46 -7.31 0.46
C TYR A 104 9.70 -8.60 0.77
N ARG A 105 9.30 -8.79 2.04
CA ARG A 105 8.47 -9.93 2.46
C ARG A 105 7.14 -9.93 1.71
N LEU A 106 6.49 -8.78 1.64
CA LEU A 106 5.21 -8.63 0.95
C LEU A 106 5.32 -8.83 -0.57
N LEU A 107 6.39 -8.31 -1.20
CA LEU A 107 6.67 -8.49 -2.62
C LEU A 107 7.00 -9.94 -3.01
N SER A 108 7.34 -10.78 -2.03
CA SER A 108 7.64 -12.20 -2.28
C SER A 108 6.39 -13.05 -2.51
N ASP A 109 5.21 -12.58 -2.10
CA ASP A 109 3.94 -13.28 -2.28
C ASP A 109 3.27 -12.91 -3.62
N ALA A 110 3.15 -13.88 -4.52
CA ALA A 110 2.58 -13.68 -5.85
C ALA A 110 1.04 -13.50 -5.86
N SER A 111 0.36 -13.72 -4.74
CA SER A 111 -1.09 -13.49 -4.60
C SER A 111 -1.43 -12.05 -4.20
N VAL A 112 -0.42 -11.25 -3.88
CA VAL A 112 -0.57 -9.87 -3.44
C VAL A 112 -0.73 -8.94 -4.64
N ASN A 113 -1.93 -8.39 -4.79
CA ASN A 113 -2.18 -7.29 -5.72
C ASN A 113 -2.07 -5.97 -4.97
N TYR A 114 -1.16 -5.11 -5.41
CA TYR A 114 -1.08 -3.73 -4.95
C TYR A 114 -1.81 -2.83 -5.92
N GLU A 115 -2.88 -2.23 -5.43
CA GLU A 115 -3.51 -1.09 -6.06
C GLU A 115 -2.61 0.14 -5.86
N PHE A 116 -2.08 0.71 -6.95
CA PHE A 116 -1.19 1.86 -6.86
C PHE A 116 -2.00 3.15 -6.74
N PRO A 117 -1.85 3.95 -5.67
CA PRO A 117 -2.56 5.21 -5.53
C PRO A 117 -2.04 6.23 -6.54
N VAL A 118 -2.95 6.85 -7.29
CA VAL A 118 -2.65 7.86 -8.31
C VAL A 118 -1.97 9.10 -7.70
N SER A 119 -2.17 9.36 -6.41
CA SER A 119 -1.50 10.43 -5.65
C SER A 119 0.02 10.26 -5.56
N CYS A 120 0.55 9.04 -5.67
CA CYS A 120 1.98 8.76 -5.68
C CYS A 120 2.65 8.99 -7.04
N LEU A 121 1.89 9.34 -8.09
CA LEU A 121 2.46 9.62 -9.41
C LEU A 121 3.07 11.03 -9.47
N PRO A 122 4.17 11.22 -10.22
CA PRO A 122 4.68 12.54 -10.55
C PRO A 122 3.56 13.44 -11.13
N PRO A 123 3.53 14.76 -10.84
CA PRO A 123 2.41 15.64 -11.21
C PRO A 123 1.98 15.54 -12.67
N GLN A 124 2.94 15.45 -13.60
CA GLN A 124 2.68 15.33 -15.02
C GLN A 124 1.98 14.01 -15.36
N ARG A 125 2.44 12.89 -14.77
CA ARG A 125 1.83 11.58 -14.99
C ARG A 125 0.46 11.48 -14.34
N ARG A 126 0.34 12.01 -13.12
CA ARG A 126 -0.92 12.08 -12.39
C ARG A 126 -2.00 12.78 -13.21
N ALA A 127 -1.70 13.94 -13.80
CA ALA A 127 -2.66 14.67 -14.63
C ALA A 127 -3.12 13.84 -15.85
N VAL A 128 -2.20 13.15 -16.52
CA VAL A 128 -2.53 12.30 -17.68
C VAL A 128 -3.38 11.10 -17.27
N TRP A 129 -3.05 10.45 -16.16
CA TRP A 129 -3.82 9.31 -15.65
C TRP A 129 -5.20 9.74 -15.14
N LEU A 130 -5.31 10.86 -14.41
CA LEU A 130 -6.59 11.41 -13.93
C LEU A 130 -7.55 11.74 -15.08
N ARG A 131 -7.02 12.35 -16.15
CA ARG A 131 -7.78 12.59 -17.38
C ARG A 131 -8.24 11.28 -18.02
N ALA A 132 -7.35 10.29 -18.12
CA ALA A 132 -7.68 9.01 -18.72
C ALA A 132 -8.81 8.29 -17.96
N ILE A 133 -8.76 8.30 -16.62
CA ILE A 133 -9.79 7.71 -15.77
C ILE A 133 -11.05 8.58 -15.61
N ASN A 134 -11.20 9.66 -16.39
CA ASN A 134 -12.34 10.58 -16.39
C ASN A 134 -12.70 11.15 -15.00
N ARG A 135 -11.68 11.51 -14.21
CA ARG A 135 -11.84 12.20 -12.93
C ARG A 135 -11.32 13.62 -13.06
N ASP A 136 -12.06 14.45 -13.79
CA ASP A 136 -11.68 15.83 -14.15
C ASP A 136 -12.02 16.89 -13.08
N ASP A 137 -12.30 16.50 -11.84
CA ASP A 137 -12.52 17.49 -10.76
C ASP A 137 -11.24 17.70 -9.93
N PRO A 138 -10.49 18.79 -10.15
CA PRO A 138 -9.27 19.09 -9.39
C PRO A 138 -9.53 19.42 -7.91
N ASP A 139 -10.76 19.73 -7.51
CA ASP A 139 -11.15 20.06 -6.14
C ASP A 139 -11.83 18.88 -5.40
N ASP A 140 -12.11 17.78 -6.10
CA ASP A 140 -12.62 16.58 -5.44
C ASP A 140 -11.50 15.90 -4.64
N VAL A 141 -11.56 16.00 -3.32
CA VAL A 141 -10.67 15.30 -2.36
C VAL A 141 -10.59 13.80 -2.66
N ARG A 142 -11.59 13.22 -3.35
CA ARG A 142 -11.60 11.82 -3.81
C ARG A 142 -10.64 11.52 -4.97
N THR A 143 -10.06 12.53 -5.65
CA THR A 143 -9.01 12.36 -6.66
C THR A 143 -7.69 11.83 -6.08
N GLN A 144 -7.46 12.01 -4.78
CA GLN A 144 -6.27 11.49 -4.12
C GLN A 144 -6.35 10.00 -3.76
N ILE A 145 -7.55 9.39 -3.82
CA ILE A 145 -7.83 8.01 -3.39
C ILE A 145 -8.11 7.10 -4.61
N GLY A 146 -7.83 7.57 -5.83
CA GLY A 146 -7.95 6.74 -7.04
C GLY A 146 -6.89 5.64 -7.06
N PHE A 147 -7.32 4.39 -7.10
CA PHE A 147 -6.47 3.23 -7.32
C PHE A 147 -6.65 2.71 -8.75
N VAL A 148 -5.55 2.29 -9.38
CA VAL A 148 -5.57 1.68 -10.72
C VAL A 148 -4.81 0.36 -10.66
N CYS A 149 -5.49 -0.75 -10.99
CA CYS A 149 -4.89 -2.06 -11.09
C CYS A 149 -4.27 -2.31 -12.48
N SER A 150 -3.53 -3.42 -12.62
CA SER A 150 -2.84 -3.81 -13.85
C SER A 150 -3.73 -3.99 -15.08
N ASP A 151 -5.02 -4.29 -14.87
CA ASP A 151 -5.98 -4.62 -15.93
C ASP A 151 -6.48 -3.38 -16.71
N HIS A 152 -6.08 -2.19 -16.29
CA HIS A 152 -6.36 -0.94 -17.00
C HIS A 152 -5.30 -0.60 -18.06
N PHE A 153 -4.23 -1.41 -18.16
CA PHE A 153 -3.13 -1.22 -19.11
C PHE A 153 -3.14 -2.31 -20.17
N LEU A 154 -2.65 -1.97 -21.37
CA LEU A 154 -2.39 -2.97 -22.39
C LEU A 154 -1.14 -3.79 -21.99
N PRO A 155 -1.05 -5.09 -22.36
CA PRO A 155 0.16 -5.89 -22.14
C PRO A 155 1.43 -5.26 -22.73
N GLU A 156 1.27 -4.46 -23.78
CA GLU A 156 2.33 -3.73 -24.47
C GLU A 156 2.79 -2.48 -23.70
N ASP A 157 2.02 -2.01 -22.72
CA ASP A 157 2.40 -0.89 -21.84
C ASP A 157 3.45 -1.30 -20.80
N TYR A 158 3.78 -2.58 -20.70
CA TYR A 158 4.80 -3.10 -19.79
C TYR A 158 6.16 -3.20 -20.48
N GLU A 159 7.24 -2.98 -19.72
CA GLU A 159 8.64 -3.15 -20.17
C GLU A 159 8.87 -4.57 -20.70
N THR A 160 8.23 -5.55 -20.07
CA THR A 160 8.18 -6.95 -20.54
C THR A 160 6.73 -7.34 -20.78
N ASN A 161 6.44 -7.88 -21.98
CA ASN A 161 5.08 -8.25 -22.34
C ASN A 161 4.52 -9.32 -21.39
N LEU A 162 3.43 -8.99 -20.69
CA LEU A 162 2.81 -9.87 -19.71
C LEU A 162 2.31 -11.19 -20.31
N LYS A 163 1.85 -11.19 -21.57
CA LYS A 163 1.39 -12.40 -22.25
C LYS A 163 2.54 -13.37 -22.49
N ILE A 164 3.72 -12.84 -22.84
CA ILE A 164 4.93 -13.65 -23.00
C ILE A 164 5.35 -14.25 -21.66
N LEU A 165 5.41 -13.44 -20.59
CA LEU A 165 5.73 -13.93 -19.23
C LEU A 165 4.79 -15.06 -18.81
N ARG A 166 3.48 -14.87 -18.96
CA ARG A 166 2.47 -15.89 -18.64
C ARG A 166 2.64 -17.15 -19.49
N SER A 167 2.93 -17.02 -20.78
CA SER A 167 3.15 -18.18 -21.67
C SER A 167 4.40 -18.99 -21.33
N LEU A 168 5.40 -18.35 -20.70
CA LEU A 168 6.63 -18.98 -20.22
C LEU A 168 6.52 -19.51 -18.78
N GLY A 169 5.33 -19.46 -18.18
CA GLY A 169 5.12 -19.84 -16.77
C GLY A 169 5.83 -18.93 -15.77
N SER A 170 6.30 -17.76 -16.20
CA SER A 170 6.95 -16.77 -15.34
C SER A 170 5.91 -15.91 -14.64
N ASP A 171 6.20 -15.52 -13.39
CA ASP A 171 5.34 -14.60 -12.66
C ASP A 171 5.40 -13.17 -13.25
N THR A 172 4.34 -12.40 -13.03
CA THR A 172 4.24 -11.01 -13.50
C THR A 172 4.50 -9.99 -12.39
N LYS A 173 4.99 -10.43 -11.21
CA LYS A 173 5.09 -9.58 -10.02
C LYS A 173 6.09 -8.43 -10.16
N ASN A 174 7.11 -8.64 -11.01
CA ASN A 174 8.14 -7.66 -11.31
C ASN A 174 7.90 -6.96 -12.66
N ALA A 175 6.72 -7.13 -13.26
CA ALA A 175 6.42 -6.46 -14.51
C ALA A 175 6.26 -4.95 -14.25
N ARG A 176 7.04 -4.16 -14.98
CA ARG A 176 7.08 -2.71 -14.81
C ARG A 176 6.37 -2.06 -15.97
N LEU A 177 5.56 -1.04 -15.70
CA LEU A 177 5.00 -0.19 -16.74
C LEU A 177 6.11 0.64 -17.40
N LYS A 178 6.00 0.83 -18.71
CA LYS A 178 6.82 1.77 -19.47
C LYS A 178 6.63 3.19 -18.94
N ARG A 179 7.58 4.07 -19.30
CA ARG A 179 7.57 5.45 -18.79
C ARG A 179 6.38 6.29 -19.31
N ASP A 180 5.83 5.92 -20.44
CA ASP A 180 4.74 6.58 -21.15
C ASP A 180 3.41 5.82 -21.04
N ALA A 181 3.36 4.73 -20.27
CA ALA A 181 2.15 3.96 -20.05
C ALA A 181 1.04 4.81 -19.40
N VAL A 182 -0.16 4.73 -19.97
CA VAL A 182 -1.37 5.41 -19.49
C VAL A 182 -2.48 4.37 -19.44
N PRO A 183 -3.31 4.34 -18.38
CA PRO A 183 -4.43 3.43 -18.36
C PRO A 183 -5.38 3.77 -19.52
N THR A 184 -5.77 2.77 -20.28
CA THR A 184 -6.67 2.93 -21.44
C THR A 184 -7.76 1.85 -21.48
N GLN A 185 -7.60 0.77 -20.71
CA GLN A 185 -8.51 -0.38 -20.72
C GLN A 185 -9.50 -0.32 -19.56
N ASN A 186 -10.72 -0.80 -19.78
CA ASN A 186 -11.75 -0.98 -18.73
C ASN A 186 -12.05 0.29 -17.90
N LEU A 187 -11.75 1.46 -18.45
CA LEU A 187 -12.14 2.74 -17.88
C LEU A 187 -13.61 2.91 -18.23
N SER A 188 -14.48 2.98 -17.24
CA SER A 188 -15.93 3.10 -17.44
C SER A 188 -16.25 4.30 -18.34
N LEU A 189 -16.33 4.07 -19.65
CA LEU A 189 -16.78 5.04 -20.63
C LEU A 189 -18.29 5.18 -20.46
N GLY A 190 -18.70 6.28 -19.84
CA GLY A 190 -20.05 6.79 -19.94
C GLY A 190 -21.07 6.26 -18.92
N ALA A 191 -21.13 6.91 -17.76
CA ALA A 191 -22.44 7.42 -17.37
C ALA A 191 -22.44 8.92 -17.74
N PRO A 192 -23.41 9.41 -18.54
CA PRO A 192 -23.51 10.85 -18.78
C PRO A 192 -23.72 11.55 -17.43
N PRO A 193 -23.26 12.81 -17.28
CA PRO A 193 -23.54 13.57 -16.07
C PRO A 193 -25.07 13.58 -15.87
N ARG A 194 -25.53 13.06 -14.73
CA ARG A 194 -26.91 13.28 -14.30
C ARG A 194 -27.10 14.79 -14.25
N LYS A 195 -27.82 15.34 -15.23
CA LYS A 195 -28.24 16.74 -15.22
C LYS A 195 -28.90 16.98 -13.88
N ARG A 196 -28.27 17.85 -13.07
CA ARG A 196 -28.79 18.27 -11.79
C ARG A 196 -29.96 19.21 -12.08
N GLY A 197 -31.18 18.71 -11.91
CA GLY A 197 -32.41 19.49 -11.87
C GLY A 197 -32.83 20.13 -13.19
N GLU A 198 -33.79 19.50 -13.88
CA GLU A 198 -34.85 20.29 -14.52
C GLU A 198 -36.03 20.29 -13.53
N ILE A 199 -36.63 21.47 -13.43
CA ILE A 199 -37.48 22.02 -12.36
C ILE A 199 -38.78 21.23 -12.20
#